data_AF-K2ANC2-F1
#
_entry.id   AF-K2ANC2-F1
#
_cell.length_a   1.000
_cell.length_b   1.000
_cell.length_c   1.000
_cell.angle_alpha   90.00
_cell.angle_beta   90.00
_cell.angle_gamma   90.00
#
_symmetry.space_group_name_H-M   'P 1'
#
loop_
_entity.id
_entity.type
_entity.pdbx_description
1 polymer ?
#
loop_
_entity_poly.entity_id
_entity_poly.type
_entity_poly.pdbx_seq_one_letter_code
_entity_poly.pdbx_strand_id
1 'polypeptide(L)'
;MTPPHFLTIKEAKAGLSQKKFSTVELIRSCLEQIRKYDKQVKAFLYVADEKALIRQAQKVDEKIARQEQLGNLEGIPVALKDLFSSEGMPTTAGAKIISDYVPVYDSTVVKRLKEAGAIIIGKTNEDAWGHGSSGENSDFPPTRNPWDLER
;
A
#
# COMPACT_ATOMS: atom_id res chain seq x y z
N MET A 1 0.81 -23.76 3.24
CA MET A 1 0.51 -22.92 2.06
C MET A 1 1.35 -21.65 2.15
N THR A 2 1.81 -21.11 1.03
CA THR A 2 2.50 -19.81 0.97
C THR A 2 1.54 -18.71 1.46
N PRO A 3 1.93 -17.87 2.43
CA PRO A 3 1.08 -16.78 2.90
C PRO A 3 0.72 -15.81 1.76
N PRO A 4 -0.49 -15.21 1.75
CA PRO A 4 -0.92 -14.32 0.67
C PRO A 4 0.02 -13.15 0.35
N HIS A 5 0.70 -12.58 1.36
CA HIS A 5 1.64 -11.48 1.16
C HIS A 5 2.94 -11.85 0.41
N PHE A 6 3.24 -13.14 0.24
CA PHE A 6 4.38 -13.62 -0.56
C PHE A 6 4.03 -13.86 -2.04
N LEU A 7 2.75 -13.80 -2.40
CA LEU A 7 2.29 -14.07 -3.75
C LEU A 7 2.66 -12.93 -4.69
N THR A 8 3.00 -13.27 -5.93
CA THR A 8 3.06 -12.29 -7.01
C THR A 8 1.65 -11.75 -7.32
N ILE A 9 1.56 -10.60 -8.00
CA ILE A 9 0.27 -10.03 -8.42
C ILE A 9 -0.55 -11.04 -9.24
N LYS A 10 0.10 -11.82 -10.12
CA LYS A 10 -0.58 -12.82 -10.96
C LYS A 10 -1.17 -13.95 -10.12
N GLU A 11 -0.41 -14.46 -9.15
CA GLU A 11 -0.88 -15.51 -8.24
C GLU A 11 -1.97 -15.01 -7.30
N ALA A 12 -1.83 -13.78 -6.77
CA ALA A 12 -2.82 -13.16 -5.93
C ALA A 12 -4.16 -13.02 -6.66
N LYS A 13 -4.15 -12.46 -7.89
CA LYS A 13 -5.34 -12.36 -8.74
C LYS A 13 -5.98 -13.72 -9.00
N ALA A 14 -5.18 -14.71 -9.39
CA ALA A 14 -5.68 -16.06 -9.66
C ALA A 14 -6.29 -16.70 -8.40
N GLY A 15 -5.66 -16.50 -7.24
CA GLY A 15 -6.14 -16.97 -5.94
C GLY A 15 -7.48 -16.36 -5.55
N LEU A 16 -7.63 -15.04 -5.72
CA LEU A 16 -8.89 -14.31 -5.47
C LEU A 16 -10.01 -14.79 -6.40
N SER A 17 -9.77 -14.87 -7.71
CA SER A 17 -10.77 -15.35 -8.67
C SER A 17 -11.19 -16.81 -8.42
N GLN A 18 -10.27 -17.64 -7.93
CA GLN A 18 -10.52 -19.04 -7.55
C GLN A 18 -11.08 -19.19 -6.13
N LYS A 19 -11.28 -18.08 -5.39
CA LYS A 19 -11.74 -18.06 -4.00
C LYS A 19 -10.88 -18.93 -3.07
N LYS A 20 -9.57 -19.02 -3.33
CA LYS A 20 -8.61 -19.74 -2.45
C LYS A 20 -8.39 -19.03 -1.12
N PHE A 21 -8.56 -17.72 -1.13
CA PHE A 21 -8.58 -16.81 0.01
C PHE A 21 -9.38 -15.58 -0.42
N SER A 22 -9.84 -14.80 0.55
CA SER A 22 -10.53 -13.53 0.35
C SER A 22 -9.56 -12.35 0.19
N THR A 23 -10.04 -11.27 -0.40
CA THR A 23 -9.34 -9.99 -0.46
C THR A 23 -9.06 -9.47 0.95
N VAL A 24 -10.00 -9.69 1.88
CA VAL A 24 -9.81 -9.39 3.31
C VAL A 24 -8.60 -10.13 3.88
N GLU A 25 -8.46 -11.43 3.61
CA GLU A 25 -7.30 -12.22 4.05
C GLU A 25 -5.99 -11.72 3.41
N LEU A 26 -6.00 -11.36 2.12
CA LEU A 26 -4.84 -10.80 1.45
C LEU A 26 -4.38 -9.47 2.09
N ILE A 27 -5.30 -8.53 2.28
CA ILE A 27 -5.01 -7.23 2.91
C ILE A 27 -4.50 -7.40 4.34
N ARG A 28 -5.16 -8.24 5.15
CA ARG A 28 -4.70 -8.53 6.52
C ARG A 28 -3.30 -9.12 6.54
N SER A 29 -3.01 -10.04 5.62
CA SER A 29 -1.69 -10.65 5.51
C SER A 29 -0.59 -9.61 5.27
N CYS A 30 -0.84 -8.61 4.42
CA CYS A 30 0.09 -7.49 4.22
C CYS A 30 0.21 -6.59 5.45
N LEU A 31 -0.91 -6.20 6.08
CA LEU A 31 -0.90 -5.36 7.28
C LEU A 31 -0.16 -6.01 8.45
N GLU A 32 -0.27 -7.33 8.60
CA GLU A 32 0.48 -8.10 9.61
C GLU A 32 1.99 -8.05 9.37
N GLN A 33 2.45 -8.10 8.12
CA GLN A 33 3.88 -7.93 7.81
C GLN A 33 4.37 -6.53 8.18
N ILE A 34 3.59 -5.50 7.84
CA ILE A 34 3.91 -4.11 8.20
C ILE A 34 4.00 -3.98 9.72
N ARG A 35 3.01 -4.47 10.47
CA ARG A 35 3.02 -4.45 11.94
C ARG A 35 4.25 -5.15 12.54
N LYS A 36 4.67 -6.27 11.94
CA LYS A 36 5.76 -7.10 12.44
C LYS A 36 7.13 -6.47 12.20
N TYR A 37 7.38 -5.92 11.02
CA TYR A 37 8.73 -5.55 10.59
C TYR A 37 8.95 -4.05 10.46
N ASP A 38 7.91 -3.25 10.18
CA ASP A 38 8.10 -1.84 9.79
C ASP A 38 8.60 -0.95 10.94
N LYS A 39 8.44 -1.39 12.19
CA LYS A 39 9.09 -0.73 13.33
C LYS A 39 10.62 -0.70 13.21
N GLN A 40 11.20 -1.69 12.56
CA GLN A 40 12.64 -1.82 12.31
C GLN A 40 13.01 -1.29 10.92
N VAL A 41 12.21 -1.62 9.90
CA VAL A 41 12.50 -1.26 8.49
C VAL A 41 12.18 0.21 8.18
N LYS A 42 11.17 0.81 8.82
CA LYS A 42 10.75 2.22 8.61
C LYS A 42 10.37 2.54 7.15
N ALA A 43 9.81 1.58 6.43
CA ALA A 43 9.43 1.74 5.03
C ALA A 43 8.13 2.56 4.85
N PHE A 44 7.26 2.67 5.84
CA PHE A 44 6.01 3.44 5.74
C PHE A 44 6.04 4.72 6.57
N LEU A 45 5.59 5.82 5.96
CA LEU A 45 5.26 7.07 6.67
C LEU A 45 3.80 7.09 7.12
N TYR A 46 2.94 6.44 6.33
CA TYR A 46 1.52 6.34 6.62
C TYR A 46 1.00 4.95 6.23
N VAL A 47 0.23 4.34 7.11
CA VAL A 47 -0.54 3.12 6.81
C VAL A 47 -2.01 3.48 6.92
N ALA A 48 -2.79 3.14 5.89
CA ALA A 48 -4.20 3.47 5.85
C ALA A 48 -4.97 2.73 6.96
N ASP A 49 -6.06 3.34 7.43
CA ASP A 49 -6.90 2.78 8.49
C ASP A 49 -7.37 1.36 8.12
N GLU A 50 -7.07 0.39 8.98
CA GLU A 50 -7.37 -1.01 8.72
C GLU A 50 -8.86 -1.22 8.51
N LYS A 51 -9.75 -0.55 9.26
CA LYS A 51 -11.20 -0.71 9.08
C LYS A 51 -11.63 -0.21 7.69
N ALA A 52 -11.07 0.90 7.21
CA ALA A 52 -11.32 1.40 5.85
C ALA A 52 -10.81 0.43 4.78
N LEU A 53 -9.62 -0.14 4.96
CA LEU A 53 -9.06 -1.15 4.04
C LEU A 53 -9.90 -2.42 4.00
N ILE A 54 -10.34 -2.93 5.16
CA ILE A 54 -11.21 -4.11 5.22
C ILE A 54 -12.56 -3.85 4.55
N ARG A 55 -13.14 -2.65 4.72
CA ARG A 55 -14.38 -2.30 3.99
C ARG A 55 -14.19 -2.27 2.47
N GLN A 56 -13.04 -1.82 1.98
CA GLN A 56 -12.73 -1.87 0.54
C GLN A 56 -12.57 -3.31 0.06
N ALA A 57 -11.84 -4.13 0.82
CA ALA A 57 -11.62 -5.54 0.51
C ALA A 57 -12.94 -6.35 0.47
N GLN A 58 -13.85 -6.11 1.43
CA GLN A 58 -15.16 -6.75 1.46
C GLN A 58 -15.99 -6.46 0.19
N LYS A 59 -15.96 -5.22 -0.32
CA LYS A 59 -16.63 -4.87 -1.58
C LYS A 59 -16.06 -5.65 -2.76
N VAL A 60 -14.75 -5.90 -2.78
CA VAL A 60 -14.13 -6.73 -3.82
C VAL A 60 -14.58 -8.18 -3.68
N ASP A 61 -14.62 -8.72 -2.46
CA ASP A 61 -15.10 -10.08 -2.19
C ASP A 61 -16.57 -10.26 -2.62
N GLU A 62 -17.41 -9.25 -2.40
CA GLU A 62 -18.80 -9.22 -2.89
C GLU A 62 -18.88 -9.27 -4.41
N LYS A 63 -18.06 -8.48 -5.13
CA LYS A 63 -17.98 -8.53 -6.60
C LYS A 63 -17.57 -9.91 -7.10
N ILE A 64 -16.55 -10.52 -6.47
CA ILE A 64 -16.09 -11.87 -6.80
C ILE A 64 -17.20 -12.90 -6.52
N ALA A 65 -17.92 -12.77 -5.42
CA ALA A 65 -19.04 -13.64 -5.08
C ALA A 65 -20.16 -13.56 -6.13
N ARG A 66 -20.45 -12.35 -6.64
CA ARG A 66 -21.42 -12.09 -7.71
C ARG A 66 -20.91 -12.40 -9.12
N GLN A 67 -19.68 -12.91 -9.27
CA GLN A 67 -19.06 -13.22 -10.56
C GLN A 67 -19.01 -12.00 -11.51
N GLU A 68 -18.86 -10.80 -10.95
CA GLU A 68 -18.70 -9.58 -11.76
C GLU A 68 -17.36 -9.54 -12.48
N GLN A 69 -17.30 -8.75 -13.55
CA GLN A 69 -16.04 -8.45 -14.23
C GLN A 69 -15.11 -7.69 -13.29
N LEU A 70 -13.96 -8.28 -12.98
CA LEU A 70 -12.96 -7.68 -12.11
C LEU A 70 -12.06 -6.71 -12.91
N GLY A 71 -11.68 -5.60 -12.28
CA GLY A 71 -10.64 -4.70 -12.78
C GLY A 71 -9.26 -5.37 -12.88
N ASN A 72 -8.34 -4.72 -13.60
CA ASN A 72 -7.01 -5.25 -13.85
C ASN A 72 -6.16 -5.48 -12.58
N LEU A 73 -6.43 -4.73 -11.51
CA LEU A 73 -5.78 -4.84 -10.22
C LEU A 73 -6.79 -4.97 -9.07
N GLU A 74 -8.02 -5.45 -9.36
CA GLU A 74 -9.08 -5.54 -8.36
C GLU A 74 -8.61 -6.30 -7.11
N GLY A 75 -8.68 -5.64 -5.96
CA GLY A 75 -8.31 -6.21 -4.66
C GLY A 75 -6.81 -6.31 -4.39
N ILE A 76 -5.95 -5.91 -5.31
CA ILE A 76 -4.50 -6.01 -5.16
C ILE A 76 -3.98 -4.88 -4.26
N PRO A 77 -3.25 -5.20 -3.16
CA PRO A 77 -2.65 -4.19 -2.29
C PRO A 77 -1.51 -3.46 -3.01
N VAL A 78 -1.47 -2.14 -2.86
CA VAL A 78 -0.41 -1.27 -3.39
C VAL A 78 0.04 -0.28 -2.32
N ALA A 79 1.35 -0.13 -2.14
CA ALA A 79 1.93 0.96 -1.38
C ALA A 79 2.42 2.04 -2.35
N LEU A 80 2.20 3.32 -2.02
CA LEU A 80 2.57 4.45 -2.87
C LEU A 80 3.76 5.19 -2.28
N LYS A 81 4.72 5.60 -3.12
CA LYS A 81 5.72 6.59 -2.71
C LYS A 81 5.02 7.87 -2.20
N ASP A 82 5.50 8.43 -1.09
CA ASP A 82 4.85 9.56 -0.41
C ASP A 82 4.91 10.90 -1.17
N LEU A 83 5.47 10.89 -2.37
CA LEU A 83 5.46 11.97 -3.34
C LEU A 83 4.15 12.06 -4.15
N PHE A 84 3.40 10.96 -4.26
CA PHE A 84 2.18 10.95 -5.06
C PHE A 84 0.98 11.50 -4.27
N SER A 85 0.37 12.57 -4.79
CA SER A 85 -0.90 13.08 -4.27
C SER A 85 -1.98 12.01 -4.30
N SER A 86 -2.60 11.77 -3.16
CA SER A 86 -3.65 10.79 -2.94
C SER A 86 -4.71 11.41 -2.04
N GLU A 87 -5.89 11.66 -2.59
CA GLU A 87 -6.99 12.30 -1.86
C GLU A 87 -7.37 11.47 -0.63
N GLY A 88 -7.47 12.13 0.53
CA GLY A 88 -7.83 11.50 1.81
C GLY A 88 -6.68 10.76 2.51
N MET A 89 -5.44 10.82 2.00
CA MET A 89 -4.24 10.33 2.70
C MET A 89 -3.19 11.45 2.75
N PRO A 90 -2.39 11.56 3.83
CA PRO A 90 -1.27 12.51 3.87
C PRO A 90 -0.28 12.29 2.72
N THR A 91 0.33 13.37 2.25
CA THR A 91 1.44 13.35 1.28
C THR A 91 2.49 14.33 1.79
N THR A 92 3.58 13.84 2.36
CA THR A 92 4.62 14.67 2.99
C THR A 92 5.87 14.81 2.12
N ALA A 93 5.99 13.99 1.06
CA ALA A 93 7.20 13.88 0.24
C ALA A 93 8.47 13.63 1.08
N GLY A 94 8.34 12.89 2.20
CA GLY A 94 9.44 12.66 3.14
C GLY A 94 9.88 13.90 3.92
N ALA A 95 9.14 15.01 3.86
CA ALA A 95 9.51 16.30 4.44
C ALA A 95 8.57 16.73 5.58
N LYS A 96 9.13 17.15 6.72
CA LYS A 96 8.35 17.55 7.91
C LYS A 96 7.61 18.88 7.75
N ILE A 97 8.09 19.76 6.88
CA ILE A 97 7.47 21.08 6.65
C ILE A 97 6.04 20.99 6.12
N ILE A 98 5.67 19.89 5.47
CA ILE A 98 4.32 19.60 4.96
C ILE A 98 3.72 18.33 5.60
N SER A 99 4.09 18.02 6.85
CA SER A 99 3.59 16.81 7.55
C SER A 99 2.07 16.71 7.62
N ASP A 100 1.39 17.87 7.64
CA ASP A 100 -0.07 17.97 7.77
C ASP A 100 -0.77 18.16 6.42
N TYR A 101 -0.03 18.08 5.30
CA TYR A 101 -0.62 18.23 3.98
C TYR A 101 -1.43 16.99 3.58
N VAL A 102 -2.72 17.20 3.36
CA VAL A 102 -3.64 16.21 2.77
C VAL A 102 -4.10 16.74 1.41
N PRO A 103 -3.72 16.11 0.29
CA PRO A 103 -4.14 16.53 -1.04
C PRO A 103 -5.66 16.50 -1.22
N VAL A 104 -6.19 17.47 -1.97
CA VAL A 104 -7.61 17.54 -2.39
C VAL A 104 -7.87 16.87 -3.75
N TYR A 105 -6.90 16.12 -4.26
CA TYR A 105 -7.00 15.41 -5.53
C TYR A 105 -6.05 14.20 -5.57
N ASP A 106 -6.40 13.23 -6.41
CA ASP A 106 -5.49 12.15 -6.80
C ASP A 106 -4.60 12.55 -7.97
N SER A 107 -3.31 12.29 -7.87
CA SER A 107 -2.41 12.31 -9.03
C SER A 107 -2.88 11.31 -10.10
N THR A 108 -2.50 11.51 -11.37
CA THR A 108 -2.96 10.67 -12.49
C THR A 108 -2.67 9.18 -12.28
N VAL A 109 -1.51 8.83 -11.72
CA VAL A 109 -1.17 7.42 -11.44
C VAL A 109 -2.06 6.83 -10.35
N VAL A 110 -2.34 7.59 -9.29
CA VAL A 110 -3.21 7.16 -8.19
C VAL A 110 -4.63 6.94 -8.69
N LYS A 111 -5.14 7.88 -9.50
CA LYS A 111 -6.44 7.74 -10.16
C LYS A 111 -6.52 6.45 -10.98
N ARG A 112 -5.53 6.18 -11.83
CA ARG A 112 -5.49 4.96 -12.67
C ARG A 112 -5.40 3.67 -11.85
N LEU A 113 -4.66 3.67 -10.75
CA LEU A 113 -4.57 2.51 -9.84
C LEU A 113 -5.93 2.24 -9.17
N LYS A 114 -6.60 3.28 -8.67
CA LYS A 114 -7.94 3.18 -8.08
C LYS A 114 -8.98 2.71 -9.11
N GLU A 115 -8.95 3.26 -10.33
CA GLU A 115 -9.82 2.84 -11.45
C GLU A 115 -9.58 1.38 -11.86
N ALA A 116 -8.34 0.89 -11.75
CA ALA A 116 -8.02 -0.51 -11.98
C ALA A 116 -8.46 -1.45 -10.84
N GLY A 117 -8.97 -0.91 -9.72
CA GLY A 117 -9.46 -1.65 -8.57
C GLY A 117 -8.40 -1.97 -7.51
N ALA A 118 -7.21 -1.36 -7.59
CA ALA A 118 -6.16 -1.56 -6.59
C ALA A 118 -6.55 -0.95 -5.23
N ILE A 119 -6.13 -1.59 -4.14
CA ILE A 119 -6.33 -1.11 -2.77
C ILE A 119 -5.01 -0.49 -2.29
N ILE A 120 -4.99 0.83 -2.15
CA ILE A 120 -3.81 1.55 -1.64
C ILE A 120 -3.74 1.38 -0.13
N ILE A 121 -2.71 0.71 0.38
CA ILE A 121 -2.58 0.36 1.80
C ILE A 121 -1.77 1.35 2.63
N GLY A 122 -1.02 2.25 1.99
CA GLY A 122 -0.19 3.23 2.69
C GLY A 122 0.74 4.03 1.79
N LYS A 123 1.50 4.92 2.41
CA LYS A 123 2.51 5.79 1.82
C LYS A 123 3.90 5.38 2.32
N THR A 124 4.82 5.09 1.39
CA THR A 124 6.18 4.66 1.70
C THR A 124 7.09 5.86 1.89
N ASN A 125 8.07 5.69 2.76
CA ASN A 125 9.12 6.66 3.03
C ASN A 125 10.03 6.89 1.81
N GLU A 126 10.73 8.02 1.82
CA GLU A 126 11.66 8.47 0.80
C GLU A 126 12.59 9.55 1.35
N ASP A 127 13.66 9.85 0.62
CA ASP A 127 14.43 11.08 0.83
C ASP A 127 13.52 12.31 0.64
N ALA A 128 13.67 13.32 1.50
CA ALA A 128 12.85 14.52 1.44
C ALA A 128 12.89 15.14 0.03
N TRP A 129 11.72 15.38 -0.55
CA TRP A 129 11.52 15.92 -1.91
C TRP A 129 12.09 15.06 -3.04
N GLY A 130 12.47 13.81 -2.76
CA GLY A 130 13.21 12.97 -3.68
C GLY A 130 14.68 13.39 -3.85
N HIS A 131 15.22 14.23 -2.96
CA HIS A 131 16.61 14.68 -2.99
C HIS A 131 17.53 13.69 -2.27
N GLY A 132 17.73 12.52 -2.87
CA GLY A 132 18.64 11.51 -2.35
C GLY A 132 18.53 10.20 -3.13
N SER A 133 19.36 9.23 -2.74
CA SER A 133 19.42 7.92 -3.39
C SER A 133 19.52 6.74 -2.41
N SER A 134 19.33 6.99 -1.12
CA SER A 134 19.54 6.01 -0.04
C SER A 134 18.40 5.97 0.98
N GLY A 135 17.51 6.97 1.00
CA GLY A 135 16.48 7.12 2.03
C GLY A 135 16.98 7.73 3.34
N GLU A 136 18.27 8.10 3.42
CA GLU A 136 18.89 8.68 4.62
C GLU A 136 18.52 10.15 4.84
N ASN A 137 18.13 10.87 3.78
CA ASN A 137 17.73 12.28 3.81
C ASN A 137 16.22 12.44 4.02
N SER A 138 15.52 11.42 4.51
CA SER A 138 14.16 11.60 5.00
C SER A 138 14.18 12.50 6.23
N ASP A 139 13.23 13.44 6.32
CA ASP A 139 13.04 14.19 7.57
C ASP A 139 12.45 13.29 8.68
N PHE A 140 11.94 12.12 8.32
CA PHE A 140 11.47 11.06 9.20
C PHE A 140 12.59 10.02 9.45
N PRO A 141 12.43 9.07 10.39
CA PRO A 141 13.43 8.01 10.55
C PRO A 141 13.72 7.29 9.22
N PRO A 142 15.00 7.11 8.85
CA PRO A 142 15.36 6.57 7.54
C PRO A 142 14.94 5.11 7.39
N THR A 143 14.59 4.73 6.16
CA THR A 143 14.31 3.33 5.81
C THR A 143 15.59 2.50 5.90
N ARG A 144 15.51 1.30 6.48
CA ARG A 144 16.62 0.35 6.55
C ARG A 144 16.45 -0.78 5.55
N ASN A 145 17.56 -1.34 5.07
CA ASN A 145 17.50 -2.48 4.15
C ASN A 145 16.95 -3.75 4.87
N PRO A 146 15.88 -4.40 4.37
CA PRO A 146 15.29 -5.57 5.04
C PRO A 146 16.20 -6.81 5.06
N TRP A 147 17.27 -6.85 4.27
CA TRP A 147 18.26 -7.94 4.28
C TRP A 147 19.41 -7.72 5.28
N ASP A 148 19.68 -6.46 5.61
CA ASP A 148 20.74 -6.06 6.54
C ASP A 148 20.38 -4.67 7.10
N LEU A 149 19.87 -4.63 8.33
CA LEU A 149 19.34 -3.40 8.93
C LEU A 149 20.42 -2.34 9.21
N GLU A 150 21.70 -2.68 9.08
CA GLU A 150 22.83 -1.75 9.27
C GLU A 150 23.34 -1.16 7.94
N ARG A 151 22.63 -1.39 6.83
CA ARG A 151 22.91 -0.83 5.50
C ARG A 151 21.86 0.17 5.02
#